data_AF-A0A672S0B6-F1
#
_entry.id   AF-A0A672S0B6-F1
#
_cell.length_a   1.000
_cell.length_b   1.000
_cell.length_c   1.000
_cell.angle_alpha   90.00
_cell.angle_beta   90.00
_cell.angle_gamma   90.00
#
_symmetry.space_group_name_H-M   'P 1'
#
loop_
_entity.id
_entity.type
_entity.pdbx_description
1 polymer ?
#
loop_
_entity_poly.entity_id
_entity_poly.type
_entity_poly.pdbx_seq_one_letter_code
_entity_poly.pdbx_strand_id
1 'polypeptide(L)'
;MNGHSSKTVEIVLKDVQFDQVCKILNLYLFEDENGRAWSRSVMDRELEVLCASQFTLQCILKGNKPDFHSAMPAELAQPFYNNMLEQLREAYKAELIKGEGTPSDC
;
A
#
# COMPACT_ATOMS: atom_id res chain seq x y z
N MET A 1 30.28 4.14 -7.07
CA MET A 1 29.79 3.90 -5.69
C MET A 1 28.30 3.69 -5.82
N ASN A 2 27.85 2.47 -5.51
CA ASN A 2 26.55 1.95 -5.88
C ASN A 2 25.43 2.66 -5.11
N GLY A 3 24.69 3.53 -5.79
CA GLY A 3 23.45 4.10 -5.29
C GLY A 3 22.38 3.03 -5.31
N HIS A 4 22.34 2.18 -4.29
CA HIS A 4 21.19 1.33 -4.01
C HIS A 4 20.09 2.25 -3.48
N SER A 5 19.40 2.93 -4.41
CA SER A 5 18.17 3.64 -4.09
C SER A 5 17.18 2.56 -3.66
N SER A 6 16.98 2.36 -2.34
CA SER A 6 15.87 1.55 -1.84
C SER A 6 14.60 2.08 -2.49
N LYS A 7 14.07 1.37 -3.47
CA LYS A 7 12.84 1.73 -4.16
C LYS A 7 11.70 1.19 -3.32
N THR A 8 11.39 1.88 -2.24
CA THR A 8 10.21 1.62 -1.42
C THR A 8 8.98 2.13 -2.15
N VAL A 9 7.92 1.33 -2.18
CA VAL A 9 6.64 1.68 -2.79
C VAL A 9 5.67 2.03 -1.68
N GLU A 10 5.23 3.28 -1.65
CA GLU A 10 4.17 3.71 -0.74
C GLU A 10 2.81 3.34 -1.32
N ILE A 11 2.04 2.57 -0.57
CA ILE A 11 0.72 2.11 -0.95
C ILE A 11 -0.29 2.65 0.04
N VAL A 12 -1.25 3.36 -0.51
CA VAL A 12 -2.30 3.98 0.27
C VAL A 12 -3.51 3.05 0.34
N LEU A 13 -3.88 2.67 1.56
CA LEU A 13 -5.00 1.78 1.79
C LEU A 13 -6.31 2.59 1.86
N LYS A 14 -7.17 2.39 0.86
CA LYS A 14 -8.59 2.82 0.83
C LYS A 14 -9.46 1.66 1.37
N ASP A 15 -10.79 1.76 1.36
CA ASP A 15 -11.71 0.62 1.58
C ASP A 15 -11.45 -0.51 0.55
N VAL A 16 -10.35 -1.22 0.75
CA VAL A 16 -9.75 -2.16 -0.17
C VAL A 16 -10.32 -3.53 0.14
N GLN A 17 -11.20 -4.00 -0.74
CA GLN A 17 -11.66 -5.38 -0.66
C GLN A 17 -10.47 -6.33 -0.84
N PHE A 18 -10.50 -7.49 -0.17
CA PHE A 18 -9.47 -8.54 -0.20
C PHE A 18 -8.89 -8.81 -1.62
N ASP A 19 -9.73 -8.76 -2.67
CA ASP A 19 -9.32 -8.96 -4.08
C ASP A 19 -8.29 -7.93 -4.60
N GLN A 20 -8.13 -6.75 -3.96
CA GLN A 20 -7.17 -5.77 -4.45
C GLN A 20 -5.74 -5.99 -3.92
N VAL A 21 -5.52 -6.84 -2.90
CA VAL A 21 -4.18 -7.19 -2.41
C VAL A 21 -3.32 -7.81 -3.53
N CYS A 22 -3.87 -8.80 -4.22
CA CYS A 22 -3.21 -9.42 -5.37
C CYS A 22 -2.97 -8.41 -6.50
N LYS A 23 -3.91 -7.49 -6.74
CA LYS A 23 -3.77 -6.46 -7.80
C LYS A 23 -2.64 -5.49 -7.50
N ILE A 24 -2.52 -5.06 -6.24
CA ILE A 24 -1.47 -4.16 -5.78
C ILE A 24 -0.09 -4.78 -5.99
N LEU A 25 0.08 -6.04 -5.59
CA LEU A 25 1.35 -6.76 -5.74
C LEU A 25 1.73 -7.03 -7.20
N ASN A 26 0.75 -7.24 -8.07
CA ASN A 26 0.98 -7.52 -9.50
C ASN A 26 0.99 -6.25 -10.38
N LEU A 27 0.88 -5.05 -9.81
CA LEU A 27 0.72 -3.84 -10.61
C LEU A 27 2.04 -3.45 -11.29
N TYR A 28 2.03 -3.37 -12.63
CA TYR A 28 3.22 -3.02 -13.42
C TYR A 28 3.52 -1.53 -13.35
N LEU A 29 4.27 -1.11 -12.34
CA LEU A 29 4.68 0.30 -12.14
C LEU A 29 6.13 0.57 -12.54
N PHE A 30 6.98 -0.46 -12.55
CA PHE A 30 8.41 -0.27 -12.70
C PHE A 30 8.87 -0.49 -14.14
N GLU A 31 9.96 0.18 -14.49
CA GLU A 31 10.65 -0.06 -15.75
C GLU A 31 11.18 -1.50 -15.82
N ASP A 32 11.55 -1.98 -17.01
CA ASP A 32 12.40 -3.18 -17.16
C ASP A 32 13.89 -2.80 -17.24
N GLU A 33 14.77 -3.76 -17.54
CA GLU A 33 16.21 -3.51 -17.71
C GLU A 33 16.54 -2.66 -18.94
N ASN A 34 15.60 -2.58 -19.89
CA ASN A 34 15.73 -1.81 -21.13
C ASN A 34 15.08 -0.42 -21.03
N GLY A 35 14.59 -0.02 -19.85
CA GLY A 35 13.96 1.29 -19.61
C GLY A 35 12.50 1.37 -20.06
N ARG A 36 11.83 0.24 -20.33
CA ARG A 36 10.41 0.24 -20.71
C ARG A 36 9.53 0.46 -19.48
N ALA A 37 8.90 1.63 -19.39
CA ALA A 37 7.94 1.94 -18.33
C ALA A 37 6.77 0.93 -18.26
N TRP A 38 6.18 0.78 -17.07
CA TRP A 38 5.00 -0.08 -16.82
C TRP A 38 5.19 -1.56 -17.18
N SER A 39 6.37 -2.11 -16.91
CA SER A 39 6.75 -3.46 -17.37
C SER A 39 7.05 -4.46 -16.26
N ARG A 40 7.32 -3.99 -15.04
CA ARG A 40 7.64 -4.84 -13.88
C ARG A 40 6.78 -4.49 -12.68
N SER A 41 6.36 -5.52 -11.96
CA SER A 41 5.61 -5.40 -10.71
C SER A 41 6.54 -5.21 -9.51
N VAL A 42 5.97 -4.89 -8.35
CA VAL A 42 6.73 -4.80 -7.09
C VAL A 42 7.34 -6.16 -6.73
N MET A 43 6.63 -7.24 -7.04
CA MET A 43 7.12 -8.60 -6.85
C MET A 43 8.28 -8.94 -7.77
N ASP A 44 8.19 -8.59 -9.06
CA ASP A 44 9.25 -8.86 -10.05
C ASP A 44 10.59 -8.20 -9.70
N ARG A 45 10.54 -7.06 -9.00
CA ARG A 45 11.72 -6.30 -8.61
C ARG A 45 12.14 -6.51 -7.15
N GLU A 46 11.46 -7.40 -6.43
CA GLU A 46 11.72 -7.67 -5.02
C GLU A 46 11.75 -6.41 -4.13
N LEU A 47 10.80 -5.50 -4.35
CA LEU A 47 10.78 -4.19 -3.70
C LEU A 47 10.00 -4.20 -2.38
N GLU A 48 10.37 -3.27 -1.49
CA GLU A 48 9.66 -3.04 -0.24
C GLU A 48 8.33 -2.31 -0.49
N VAL A 49 7.29 -2.73 0.22
CA VAL A 49 5.97 -2.12 0.25
C VAL A 49 5.76 -1.47 1.60
N LEU A 50 5.57 -0.15 1.60
CA LEU A 50 5.16 0.60 2.78
C LEU A 50 3.66 0.91 2.66
N CYS A 51 2.86 0.32 3.54
CA CYS A 51 1.43 0.59 3.62
C CYS A 51 1.17 1.72 4.61
N ALA A 52 0.36 2.69 4.17
CA ALA A 52 -0.12 3.78 5.02
C ALA A 52 -1.64 3.87 4.95
N SER A 53 -2.30 4.04 6.10
CA SER A 53 -3.74 4.27 6.17
C SER A 53 -4.04 5.72 5.80
N GLN A 54 -4.89 5.95 4.78
CA GLN A 54 -5.28 7.30 4.37
C GLN A 54 -6.80 7.41 4.17
N PHE A 55 -7.51 7.51 5.29
CA PHE A 55 -8.97 7.72 5.31
C PHE A 55 -9.40 9.00 4.59
N THR A 56 -8.50 9.98 4.45
CA THR A 56 -8.78 11.25 3.77
C THR A 56 -9.08 11.09 2.28
N LEU A 57 -8.69 9.98 1.64
CA LEU A 57 -9.07 9.66 0.26
C LEU A 57 -10.56 9.35 0.09
N GLN A 58 -11.29 9.07 1.17
CA GLN A 58 -12.75 8.91 1.17
C GLN A 58 -13.48 10.23 1.48
N CYS A 59 -12.79 11.36 1.33
CA CYS A 59 -13.41 12.67 1.40
C CYS A 59 -14.32 12.91 0.19
N ILE A 60 -15.61 13.09 0.44
CA ILE A 60 -16.54 13.70 -0.49
C ILE A 60 -16.61 15.19 -0.15
N LEU A 61 -16.31 16.06 -1.12
CA LEU A 61 -16.44 17.50 -0.92
C LEU A 61 -17.90 17.91 -1.10
N LYS A 62 -18.57 18.31 -0.02
CA LYS A 62 -19.86 18.99 -0.07
C LYS A 62 -19.61 20.51 -0.03
N GLY A 63 -19.45 21.10 -1.21
CA GLY A 63 -18.95 22.48 -1.34
C GLY A 63 -17.48 22.54 -0.92
N ASN A 64 -17.13 23.41 0.02
CA ASN A 64 -15.77 23.54 0.56
C ASN A 64 -15.53 22.71 1.84
N LYS A 65 -16.53 21.95 2.30
CA LYS A 65 -16.41 21.14 3.51
C LYS A 65 -16.12 19.68 3.15
N PRO A 66 -15.06 19.09 3.71
CA PRO A 66 -14.82 17.66 3.59
C PRO A 66 -15.87 16.89 4.39
N ASP A 67 -16.55 15.94 3.73
CA ASP A 67 -17.51 15.00 4.29
C ASP A 67 -16.94 13.59 4.16
N PHE A 68 -16.83 12.88 5.28
CA PHE A 68 -16.23 11.53 5.35
C PHE A 68 -17.28 10.47 5.69
N HIS A 69 -18.56 10.72 5.42
CA HIS A 69 -19.64 9.79 5.79
C HIS A 69 -19.54 8.43 5.10
N SER A 70 -18.79 8.34 3.98
CA SER A 70 -18.50 7.09 3.28
C SER A 70 -17.24 6.37 3.77
N ALA A 71 -16.46 6.99 4.67
CA ALA A 71 -15.26 6.35 5.22
C ALA A 71 -15.63 5.33 6.30
N MET A 72 -14.87 4.25 6.38
CA MET A 72 -15.00 3.28 7.46
C MET A 72 -14.81 3.96 8.83
N PRO A 73 -15.64 3.63 9.85
CA PRO A 73 -15.43 4.10 11.22
C PRO A 73 -14.02 3.73 11.72
N ALA A 74 -13.38 4.62 12.47
CA ALA A 74 -12.02 4.41 12.97
C ALA A 74 -11.86 3.10 13.76
N GLU A 75 -12.90 2.71 14.52
CA GLU A 75 -12.94 1.47 15.30
C GLU A 75 -12.84 0.20 14.42
N LEU A 76 -13.35 0.25 13.18
CA LEU A 76 -13.27 -0.85 12.22
C LEU A 76 -12.04 -0.72 11.30
N ALA A 77 -11.55 0.50 11.08
CA ALA A 77 -10.42 0.76 10.19
C ALA A 77 -9.12 0.12 10.68
N GLN A 78 -8.85 0.13 11.99
CA GLN A 78 -7.65 -0.47 12.56
C GLN A 78 -7.57 -2.00 12.39
N PRO A 79 -8.59 -2.80 12.79
CA PRO A 79 -8.55 -4.24 12.57
C PRO A 79 -8.57 -4.60 11.08
N PHE A 80 -9.25 -3.82 10.24
CA PHE A 80 -9.23 -3.99 8.79
C PHE A 80 -7.84 -3.78 8.19
N TYR A 81 -7.16 -2.70 8.57
CA TYR A 81 -5.80 -2.41 8.15
C TYR A 81 -4.82 -3.51 8.56
N ASN A 82 -4.91 -3.97 9.81
CA ASN A 82 -4.06 -5.06 10.32
C ASN A 82 -4.27 -6.36 9.54
N ASN A 83 -5.53 -6.72 9.27
CA ASN A 83 -5.84 -7.91 8.49
C ASN A 83 -5.36 -7.80 7.03
N MET A 84 -5.45 -6.60 6.43
CA MET A 84 -4.92 -6.37 5.10
C MET A 84 -3.39 -6.47 5.04
N LEU A 85 -2.68 -5.93 6.04
CA LEU A 85 -1.24 -6.10 6.18
C LEU A 85 -0.85 -7.57 6.28
N GLU A 86 -1.60 -8.36 7.05
CA GLU A 86 -1.37 -9.80 7.20
C GLU A 86 -1.52 -10.53 5.87
N GLN A 87 -2.58 -10.25 5.11
CA GLN A 87 -2.75 -10.81 3.77
C GLN A 87 -1.63 -10.44 2.80
N LEU A 88 -1.16 -9.19 2.83
CA LEU A 88 -0.02 -8.75 2.02
C LEU A 88 1.25 -9.53 2.36
N ARG A 89 1.47 -9.81 3.66
CA ARG A 89 2.59 -10.61 4.14
C ARG A 89 2.48 -12.08 3.71
N GLU A 90 1.27 -12.64 3.72
CA GLU A 90 1.02 -14.01 3.24
C GLU A 90 1.16 -14.15 1.72
N ALA A 91 0.75 -13.13 0.96
CA ALA A 91 0.76 -13.15 -0.50
C ALA A 91 2.12 -12.82 -1.13
N TYR A 92 3.06 -12.25 -0.36
CA TYR A 92 4.37 -11.81 -0.88
C TYR A 92 5.55 -12.29 -0.02
N LYS A 93 6.25 -11.36 0.65
CA LYS A 93 7.38 -11.62 1.55
C LYS A 93 7.17 -10.76 2.78
N ALA A 94 7.01 -11.37 3.95
CA ALA A 94 6.60 -10.67 5.17
C ALA A 94 7.58 -9.57 5.58
N GLU A 95 8.87 -9.77 5.31
CA GLU A 95 9.97 -8.85 5.57
C GLU A 95 9.97 -7.61 4.68
N LEU A 96 9.31 -7.67 3.51
CA LEU A 96 9.21 -6.56 2.56
C LEU A 96 7.93 -5.74 2.77
N ILE A 97 7.00 -6.17 3.64
CA ILE A 97 5.76 -5.44 3.94
C ILE A 97 5.90 -4.67 5.25
N LYS A 98 6.01 -3.35 5.15
CA LYS A 98 6.04 -2.40 6.27
C LYS A 98 4.69 -1.70 6.39
N GLY A 99 4.28 -1.41 7.61
CA GLY A 99 3.07 -0.64 7.88
C GLY A 99 3.38 0.50 8.83
N GLU A 100 2.82 1.68 8.57
CA GLU A 100 2.83 2.80 9.52
C GLU A 100 2.22 2.32 10.85
N GLY A 101 3.02 2.25 11.92
CA GLY A 101 2.60 1.77 13.26
C GLY A 101 3.10 0.40 13.69
N THR A 102 3.99 -0.27 12.95
CA THR A 102 4.68 -1.46 13.46
C THR A 102 5.72 -1.09 14.53
N PRO A 103 5.83 -1.83 15.65
CA PRO A 103 6.69 -1.49 16.80
C PRO A 103 8.21 -1.60 16.54
N SER A 104 8.63 -1.70 15.29
CA SER A 104 10.05 -1.78 14.88
C SER A 104 10.76 -0.42 14.77
N ASP A 105 10.04 0.70 14.99
CA ASP A 105 10.60 2.07 15.02
C ASP A 105 10.73 2.64 16.46
N CYS A 106 10.81 1.78 17.48
CA CYS A 106 11.16 2.14 18.85
C CYS A 106 12.57 1.67 19.23
#